data_AF-A0AB34GVN2-F1
#
_entry.id   AF-A0AB34GVN2-F1
#
_cell.length_a   1.000
_cell.length_b   1.000
_cell.length_c   1.000
_cell.angle_alpha   90.00
_cell.angle_beta   90.00
_cell.angle_gamma   90.00
#
_symmetry.space_group_name_H-M   'P 1'
#
loop_
_entity.id
_entity.type
_entity.pdbx_description
1 polymer ?
#
loop_
_entity_poly.entity_id
_entity_poly.type
_entity_poly.pdbx_seq_one_letter_code
_entity_poly.pdbx_strand_id
1 'polypeptide(L)'
;MVTPTMLFDMATASELLGHISFELFPNKFPRTSRKLLCSEHCNAGPNINGSKFFICTAKTEWLNGKHVVPGKVKEGTNIVEAVERYGTRNGKTRENIIVAHCGQL
;
A
#
# COMPACT_ATOMS: atom_id res chain seq x y z
N MET A 1 -18.37 -4.44 -14.88
CA MET A 1 -18.09 -3.82 -13.57
C MET A 1 -16.73 -3.16 -13.67
N VAL A 2 -16.66 -1.84 -13.49
CA VAL A 2 -15.39 -1.11 -13.44
C VAL A 2 -14.78 -1.35 -12.05
N THR A 3 -13.54 -1.85 -11.98
CA THR A 3 -12.84 -1.98 -10.71
C THR A 3 -12.38 -0.59 -10.25
N PRO A 4 -12.78 -0.15 -9.04
CA PRO A 4 -12.39 1.17 -8.56
C PRO A 4 -10.86 1.23 -8.45
N THR A 5 -10.28 2.29 -9.01
CA THR A 5 -8.84 2.53 -8.98
C THR A 5 -8.56 3.74 -8.12
N MET A 6 -7.71 3.58 -7.10
CA MET A 6 -7.23 4.68 -6.27
C MET A 6 -5.88 5.17 -6.79
N LEU A 7 -5.60 6.46 -6.66
CA LEU A 7 -4.33 7.06 -7.03
C LEU A 7 -3.75 7.84 -5.87
N PHE A 8 -2.45 7.66 -5.60
CA PHE A 8 -1.66 8.45 -4.65
C PHE A 8 -0.45 9.06 -5.33
N ASP A 9 -0.29 10.37 -5.20
CA ASP A 9 0.91 11.09 -5.56
C ASP A 9 1.86 11.11 -4.36
N MET A 10 3.00 10.45 -4.49
CA MET A 10 4.00 10.32 -3.45
C MET A 10 5.02 11.46 -3.57
N ALA A 11 5.38 12.06 -2.44
CA ALA A 11 6.38 13.12 -2.36
C ALA A 11 7.29 12.96 -1.14
N THR A 12 8.50 13.47 -1.25
CA THR A 12 9.37 13.78 -0.10
C THR A 12 9.16 15.25 0.32
N ALA A 13 9.92 15.75 1.29
CA ALA A 13 9.92 17.17 1.60
C ALA A 13 10.51 18.03 0.47
N SER A 14 11.28 17.41 -0.43
CA SER A 14 12.10 18.07 -1.43
C SER A 14 11.61 17.88 -2.87
N GLU A 15 10.91 16.78 -3.18
CA GLU A 15 10.51 16.44 -4.54
C GLU A 15 9.23 15.59 -4.64
N LEU A 16 8.54 15.67 -5.79
CA LEU A 16 7.48 14.74 -6.16
C LEU A 16 8.11 13.47 -6.73
N LEU A 17 7.89 12.33 -6.06
CA LEU A 17 8.41 11.04 -6.50
C LEU A 17 7.62 10.49 -7.69
N GLY A 18 6.30 10.71 -7.71
CA GLY A 18 5.40 10.26 -8.78
C GLY A 18 4.12 9.64 -8.23
N HIS A 19 3.33 9.02 -9.12
CA HIS A 19 2.05 8.44 -8.75
C HIS A 19 2.11 6.91 -8.60
N ILE A 20 1.28 6.39 -7.69
CA ILE A 20 0.98 4.96 -7.54
C ILE A 20 -0.52 4.79 -7.73
N SER A 21 -0.93 3.90 -8.63
CA SER A 21 -2.34 3.53 -8.78
C SER A 21 -2.61 2.14 -8.22
N PHE A 22 -3.75 1.95 -7.58
CA PHE A 22 -4.16 0.71 -6.95
C PHE A 22 -5.48 0.24 -7.54
N GLU A 23 -5.49 -1.00 -8.03
CA GLU A 23 -6.73 -1.68 -8.36
C GLU A 23 -7.29 -2.30 -7.07
N LEU A 24 -8.49 -1.88 -6.66
CA LEU A 24 -9.17 -2.44 -5.49
C LEU A 24 -9.98 -3.68 -5.90
N PHE A 25 -9.96 -4.71 -5.05
CA PHE A 25 -10.71 -5.94 -5.23
C PHE A 25 -12.06 -5.84 -4.51
N PRO A 26 -13.17 -5.54 -5.20
CA PRO A 26 -14.45 -5.36 -4.54
C PRO A 26 -14.99 -6.64 -3.90
N ASN A 27 -14.55 -7.84 -4.33
CA ASN A 27 -15.14 -9.12 -3.92
C ASN A 27 -14.16 -10.32 -3.93
N LYS A 28 -12.85 -10.10 -3.81
CA LYS A 28 -11.86 -11.19 -3.79
C LYS A 28 -10.79 -10.92 -2.75
N PHE A 29 -10.50 -11.93 -1.93
CA PHE A 29 -9.35 -11.97 -1.03
C PHE A 29 -8.28 -12.87 -1.64
N PRO A 30 -7.44 -12.36 -2.57
CA PRO A 30 -6.38 -13.18 -3.15
C PRO A 30 -5.34 -13.55 -2.09
N ARG A 31 -4.79 -14.77 -2.21
CA ARG A 31 -3.65 -15.21 -1.39
C ARG A 31 -2.43 -14.35 -1.70
N THR A 32 -1.62 -14.07 -0.67
CA THR A 32 -0.60 -13.02 -0.71
C THR A 32 0.43 -13.22 -1.84
N SER A 33 0.54 -12.22 -2.70
CA SER A 33 1.49 -12.05 -3.81
C SER A 33 2.28 -10.75 -3.61
N ARG A 34 3.34 -10.51 -4.39
CA ARG A 34 4.04 -9.20 -4.35
C ARG A 34 3.10 -8.06 -4.76
N LYS A 35 3.32 -6.86 -4.21
CA LYS A 35 2.65 -5.59 -4.53
C LYS A 35 1.17 -5.53 -4.15
N LEU A 36 0.79 -6.23 -3.09
CA LEU A 36 -0.55 -6.15 -2.54
C LEU A 36 -0.67 -4.98 -1.57
N LEU A 37 -1.82 -4.31 -1.64
CA LEU A 37 -2.27 -3.38 -0.62
C LEU A 37 -2.96 -4.22 0.46
N CYS A 38 -2.46 -4.14 1.69
CA CYS A 38 -2.97 -4.87 2.85
C CYS A 38 -3.40 -3.88 3.92
N SER A 39 -4.58 -4.06 4.50
CA SER A 39 -4.98 -3.25 5.66
C SER A 39 -4.28 -3.76 6.92
N GLU A 40 -3.82 -2.85 7.76
CA GLU A 40 -3.33 -3.23 9.08
C GLU A 40 -4.49 -3.46 10.04
N HIS A 41 -4.37 -4.53 10.81
CA HIS A 41 -5.17 -4.76 11.99
C HIS A 41 -4.70 -3.75 13.05
N CYS A 42 -5.48 -2.71 13.34
CA CYS A 42 -5.18 -1.82 14.46
C CYS A 42 -5.56 -2.53 15.76
N ASN A 43 -4.74 -3.45 16.27
CA ASN A 43 -4.63 -3.97 17.66
C ASN A 43 -5.89 -4.13 18.55
N ALA A 44 -7.12 -4.13 18.02
CA ALA A 44 -8.34 -3.92 18.79
C ALA A 44 -9.38 -5.05 18.60
N GLY A 45 -9.00 -6.15 17.96
CA GLY A 45 -9.85 -7.33 17.80
C GLY A 45 -10.46 -7.48 16.39
N PRO A 46 -11.26 -8.53 16.16
CA PRO A 46 -11.93 -8.76 14.87
C PRO A 46 -12.83 -7.56 14.51
N ASN A 47 -12.82 -7.14 13.24
CA ASN A 47 -13.62 -6.03 12.68
C ASN A 47 -13.23 -4.59 13.07
N ILE A 48 -11.98 -4.35 13.49
CA ILE A 48 -11.49 -2.98 13.77
C ILE A 48 -10.38 -2.62 12.78
N ASN A 49 -10.74 -2.58 11.49
CA ASN A 49 -9.83 -2.12 10.45
C ASN A 49 -9.77 -0.59 10.49
N GLY A 50 -8.62 -0.05 10.86
CA GLY A 50 -8.36 1.39 10.77
C GLY A 50 -8.03 1.81 9.33
N SER A 51 -7.64 3.07 9.15
CA SER A 51 -7.19 3.61 7.86
C SER A 51 -5.73 3.24 7.50
N LYS A 52 -5.03 2.51 8.37
CA LYS A 52 -3.64 2.10 8.15
C LYS A 52 -3.56 0.95 7.15
N PHE A 53 -2.62 1.05 6.23
CA PHE A 53 -2.32 0.02 5.24
C PHE A 53 -0.83 -0.08 4.98
N PHE A 54 -0.41 -1.17 4.35
CA PHE A 54 0.95 -1.37 3.87
C PHE A 54 0.93 -1.96 2.46
N ILE A 55 2.04 -1.77 1.73
CA ILE A 55 2.26 -2.34 0.40
C ILE A 55 3.36 -3.40 0.54
N CYS A 56 3.06 -4.65 0.19
CA CYS A 56 4.06 -5.72 0.25
C CYS A 56 5.04 -5.62 -0.92
N THR A 57 6.33 -5.38 -0.65
CA THR A 57 7.39 -5.40 -1.69
C THR A 57 7.93 -6.81 -1.95
N ALA A 58 7.79 -7.72 -0.97
CA ALA A 58 8.10 -9.14 -1.08
C ALA A 58 6.85 -10.03 -0.92
N LYS A 59 6.99 -11.32 -1.17
CA LYS A 59 5.92 -12.29 -0.89
C LYS A 59 5.84 -12.51 0.62
N THR A 60 4.71 -12.18 1.24
CA THR A 60 4.54 -12.23 2.70
C THR A 60 3.48 -13.26 3.10
N GLU A 61 3.73 -14.54 2.83
CA GLU A 61 2.75 -15.62 3.05
C GLU A 61 2.34 -15.80 4.51
N TRP A 62 3.20 -15.40 5.45
CA TRP A 62 2.94 -15.47 6.89
C TRP A 62 1.84 -14.48 7.36
N LEU A 63 1.42 -13.55 6.49
CA LEU A 63 0.33 -12.60 6.73
C LEU A 63 -1.03 -13.11 6.21
N ASN A 64 -1.06 -14.24 5.49
CA ASN A 64 -2.29 -14.84 5.01
C ASN A 64 -3.27 -15.10 6.17
N GLY A 65 -4.53 -14.71 5.99
CA GLY A 65 -5.59 -14.89 6.99
C GLY A 65 -5.50 -13.95 8.22
N LYS A 66 -4.42 -13.17 8.33
CA LYS A 66 -4.24 -12.16 9.39
C LYS A 66 -4.55 -10.74 8.92
N HIS A 67 -4.34 -10.46 7.64
CA HIS A 67 -4.60 -9.16 7.03
C HIS A 67 -5.55 -9.30 5.85
N VAL A 68 -6.43 -8.32 5.69
CA VAL A 68 -7.29 -8.20 4.52
C VAL A 68 -6.49 -7.57 3.38
N VAL A 69 -6.63 -8.14 2.18
CA VAL A 69 -6.02 -7.65 0.95
C VAL A 69 -7.08 -6.90 0.14
N PRO A 70 -7.26 -5.57 0.34
CA PRO A 70 -8.24 -4.79 -0.41
C PRO A 70 -7.86 -4.52 -1.87
N GLY A 71 -6.60 -4.74 -2.30
CA GLY A 71 -6.19 -4.42 -3.67
C GLY A 71 -4.74 -4.76 -3.99
N LYS A 72 -4.30 -4.32 -5.17
CA LYS A 72 -2.91 -4.43 -5.64
C LYS A 72 -2.47 -3.16 -6.35
N VAL A 73 -1.15 -2.94 -6.41
CA VAL A 73 -0.58 -1.90 -7.28
C VAL A 73 -0.89 -2.23 -8.74
N LYS A 74 -1.52 -1.28 -9.43
CA LYS A 74 -1.80 -1.31 -10.87
C LYS A 74 -0.63 -0.68 -11.63
N GLU A 75 -0.24 0.55 -11.28
CA GLU A 75 0.90 1.28 -11.85
C GLU A 75 1.73 1.95 -10.75
N GLY A 76 2.96 2.37 -11.06
CA GLY A 76 3.86 3.02 -10.09
C GLY A 76 4.68 2.07 -9.22
N THR A 77 4.97 0.85 -9.70
CA THR A 77 5.88 -0.08 -8.99
C THR A 77 7.24 0.56 -8.70
N ASN A 78 7.80 1.26 -9.68
CA ASN A 78 9.06 1.97 -9.55
C ASN A 78 9.02 3.01 -8.41
N ILE A 79 7.86 3.63 -8.18
CA ILE A 79 7.66 4.58 -7.08
C ILE A 79 7.60 3.84 -5.74
N VAL A 80 6.94 2.69 -5.67
CA VAL A 80 6.95 1.81 -4.48
C VAL A 80 8.39 1.40 -4.12
N GLU A 81 9.18 0.97 -5.13
CA GLU A 81 10.58 0.61 -4.93
C GLU A 81 11.45 1.82 -4.55
N ALA A 82 11.16 3.01 -5.08
CA ALA A 82 11.83 4.24 -4.67
C ALA A 82 11.54 4.57 -3.21
N VAL A 83 10.27 4.53 -2.79
CA VAL A 83 9.84 4.74 -1.40
C VAL A 83 10.50 3.71 -0.46
N GLU A 84 10.59 2.44 -0.87
CA GLU A 84 11.24 1.39 -0.08
C GLU A 84 12.71 1.71 0.23
N ARG A 85 13.45 2.36 -0.69
CA ARG A 85 14.86 2.74 -0.49
C ARG A 85 15.06 3.80 0.60
N TYR A 86 14.03 4.56 0.95
CA TYR A 86 14.07 5.49 2.08
C TYR A 86 13.89 4.79 3.43
N GLY A 87 13.44 3.53 3.45
CA GLY A 87 13.27 2.73 4.64
C GLY A 87 14.59 2.31 5.29
N THR A 88 14.53 2.03 6.59
CA THR A 88 15.61 1.36 7.33
C THR A 88 15.11 0.06 7.96
N ARG A 89 16.03 -0.81 8.39
CA ARG A 89 15.69 -2.10 9.01
C ARG A 89 14.75 -1.97 10.21
N ASN A 90 14.77 -0.83 10.91
CA ASN A 90 13.95 -0.59 12.10
C ASN A 90 12.61 0.10 11.77
N GLY A 91 12.26 0.23 10.49
CA GLY A 91 11.00 0.84 10.04
C GLY A 91 11.00 2.37 10.01
N LYS A 92 12.03 3.04 10.55
CA LYS A 92 12.18 4.50 10.42
C LYS A 92 12.59 4.86 9.00
N THR A 93 11.95 5.86 8.41
CA THR A 93 12.36 6.40 7.12
C THR A 93 13.49 7.42 7.29
N ARG A 94 14.36 7.55 6.29
CA ARG A 94 15.45 8.55 6.25
C ARG A 94 14.93 9.96 5.98
N GLU A 95 13.81 10.06 5.28
CA GLU A 95 13.12 11.30 4.97
C GLU A 95 11.61 11.11 5.16
N ASN A 96 10.88 12.21 5.30
CA ASN A 96 9.44 12.17 5.40
C ASN A 96 8.83 11.85 4.02
N ILE A 97 8.06 10.77 3.95
CA ILE A 97 7.35 10.36 2.73
C ILE A 97 5.86 10.64 2.95
N ILE A 98 5.28 11.48 2.10
CA ILE A 98 3.89 11.92 2.20
C ILE A 98 3.10 11.56 0.94
N VAL A 99 1.79 11.42 1.11
CA VAL A 99 0.83 11.42 0.00
C VAL A 99 0.43 12.87 -0.22
N ALA A 100 0.97 13.50 -1.27
CA ALA A 100 0.72 14.90 -1.61
C ALA A 100 -0.70 15.11 -2.15
N HIS A 101 -1.18 14.18 -2.98
CA HIS A 101 -2.54 14.16 -3.49
C HIS A 101 -3.07 12.73 -3.54
N CYS A 102 -4.38 12.58 -3.37
CA CYS A 102 -5.06 11.30 -3.53
C CYS A 102 -6.40 11.48 -4.24
N GLY A 103 -6.82 10.44 -4.96
CA GLY A 103 -8.08 10.48 -5.70
C GLY A 103 -8.52 9.11 -6.17
N GLN A 104 -9.71 9.07 -6.76
CA GLN A 104 -10.26 7.93 -7.47
C GLN A 104 -10.26 8.23 -8.97
N LEU A 105 -9.86 7.24 -9.77
CA LEU A 105 -9.92 7.27 -11.23
C LEU A 105 -11.20 6.60 -11.76
#